data_AF-A0A0P0VIF4-F1
#
_entry.id   AF-A0A0P0VIF4-F1
#
_cell.length_a   1.000
_cell.length_b   1.000
_cell.length_c   1.000
_cell.angle_alpha   90.00
_cell.angle_beta   90.00
_cell.angle_gamma   90.00
#
_symmetry.space_group_name_H-M   'P 1'
#
loop_
_entity.id
_entity.type
_entity.pdbx_description
1 polymer ?
#
loop_
_entity_poly.entity_id
_entity_poly.type
_entity_poly.pdbx_seq_one_letter_code
_entity_poly.pdbx_strand_id
1 'polypeptide(L)'
;YSAIFSRLTRHEIIDFDSDGQIRCYPHVIVGLRSHRDLGIDPSSSPQNYTMVDFRLFVREAYGLPAAEVDIPYKADKDDPDKKPRIMLIDRGKSRRFVNVAHVVQGLDWFGFEVVKADPKIDSNLDEFVRLVDSCDAIMGVHGAGLTNMVFLRSGGVVVHIVPYGIKFMADGFYGAPARDMGLRHVEYSISPEESTLLEKYGWNHTVINDPETIRKGGWEKVAEFYMSKQDIVLNMTRFGPSLLNAIEFIM
;
A
#
# COMPACT_ATOMS: atom_id res chain seq x y z
N TYR A 1 -5.54 -16.23 1.05
CA TYR A 1 -4.44 -16.94 0.34
C TYR A 1 -4.90 -18.18 -0.44
N SER A 2 -5.99 -18.86 -0.07
CA SER A 2 -6.46 -20.08 -0.78
C SER A 2 -6.57 -19.90 -2.31
N ALA A 3 -7.11 -18.78 -2.79
CA ALA A 3 -7.20 -18.47 -4.23
C ALA A 3 -5.83 -18.50 -4.93
N ILE A 4 -4.79 -17.91 -4.33
CA ILE A 4 -3.42 -17.89 -4.87
C ILE A 4 -2.81 -19.28 -4.87
N PHE A 5 -2.88 -19.99 -3.74
CA PHE A 5 -2.30 -21.33 -3.63
C PHE A 5 -2.95 -22.33 -4.58
N SER A 6 -4.26 -22.23 -4.80
CA SER A 6 -4.99 -23.08 -5.75
C SER A 6 -4.51 -22.93 -7.19
N ARG A 7 -3.85 -21.81 -7.52
CA ARG A 7 -3.20 -21.60 -8.83
C ARG A 7 -1.74 -22.07 -8.87
N LEU A 8 -1.08 -22.27 -7.73
CA LEU A 8 0.31 -22.73 -7.63
C LEU A 8 0.45 -24.25 -7.52
N THR A 9 -0.57 -24.94 -7.03
CA THR A 9 -0.50 -26.37 -6.76
C THR A 9 -1.68 -27.14 -7.37
N ARG A 10 -1.42 -28.36 -7.81
CA ARG A 10 -2.45 -29.36 -8.15
C ARG A 10 -2.82 -30.25 -6.96
N HIS A 11 -2.12 -30.08 -5.84
CA HIS A 11 -2.34 -30.82 -4.61
C HIS A 11 -3.27 -30.06 -3.66
N GLU A 12 -3.87 -30.79 -2.74
CA GLU A 12 -4.67 -30.22 -1.67
C GLU A 12 -3.85 -29.22 -0.83
N ILE A 13 -4.46 -28.09 -0.51
CA ILE A 13 -3.89 -27.09 0.40
C ILE A 13 -4.17 -27.56 1.82
N ILE A 14 -3.11 -27.81 2.58
CA ILE A 14 -3.20 -28.29 3.95
C ILE A 14 -2.99 -27.11 4.91
N ASP A 15 -3.94 -26.89 5.80
CA ASP A 15 -3.78 -25.98 6.94
C ASP A 15 -3.14 -26.72 8.10
N PHE A 16 -1.83 -26.52 8.29
CA PHE A 16 -1.05 -27.20 9.33
C PHE A 16 -1.48 -26.83 10.76
N ASP A 17 -2.07 -25.65 10.99
CA ASP A 17 -2.52 -25.26 12.33
C ASP A 17 -3.77 -26.06 12.76
N SER A 18 -4.52 -26.56 11.78
CA SER A 18 -5.74 -27.36 11.97
C SER A 18 -5.52 -28.87 11.71
N ASP A 19 -4.31 -29.28 11.30
CA ASP A 19 -3.99 -30.65 10.90
C ASP A 19 -3.18 -31.39 11.99
N GLY A 20 -3.85 -32.28 12.71
CA GLY A 20 -3.22 -33.11 13.75
C GLY A 20 -2.42 -34.31 13.23
N GLN A 21 -2.28 -34.47 11.91
CA GLN A 21 -1.61 -35.63 11.32
C GLN A 21 -0.11 -35.42 11.16
N ILE A 22 0.68 -36.46 11.46
CA ILE A 22 2.09 -36.50 11.07
C ILE A 22 2.15 -36.88 9.59
N ARG A 23 2.67 -35.96 8.77
CA ARG A 23 2.87 -36.21 7.33
C ARG A 23 4.34 -36.40 7.03
N CYS A 24 4.68 -37.57 6.47
CA CYS A 24 6.03 -37.88 6.05
C CYS A 24 6.15 -37.72 4.53
N TYR A 25 7.03 -36.81 4.10
CA TYR A 25 7.35 -36.62 2.69
C TYR A 25 8.84 -36.91 2.44
N PRO A 26 9.21 -37.55 1.33
CA PRO A 26 10.61 -37.82 1.01
C PRO A 26 11.39 -36.56 0.64
N HIS A 27 10.70 -35.45 0.33
CA HIS A 27 11.27 -34.18 -0.04
C HIS A 27 10.33 -33.04 0.38
N VAL A 28 10.90 -31.90 0.77
CA VAL A 28 10.16 -30.68 1.09
C VAL A 28 10.83 -29.49 0.40
N ILE A 29 10.02 -28.61 -0.18
CA ILE A 29 10.48 -27.31 -0.68
C ILE A 29 10.03 -26.27 0.33
N VAL A 30 10.97 -25.67 1.03
CA VAL A 30 10.71 -24.51 1.90
C VAL A 30 11.12 -23.26 1.13
N GLY A 31 10.20 -22.31 0.96
CA GLY A 31 10.49 -21.05 0.28
C GLY A 31 11.50 -20.23 1.08
N LEU A 32 12.71 -20.03 0.55
CA LEU A 32 13.85 -19.43 1.28
C LEU A 32 14.50 -18.22 0.58
N ARG A 33 13.96 -17.76 -0.56
CA ARG A 33 14.58 -16.65 -1.31
C ARG A 33 13.76 -15.39 -1.20
N SER A 34 14.18 -14.53 -0.27
CA SER A 34 13.78 -13.12 -0.26
C SER A 34 14.84 -12.33 -1.02
N HIS A 35 14.41 -11.56 -2.03
CA HIS A 35 15.32 -10.71 -2.80
C HIS A 35 15.45 -9.32 -2.17
N ARG A 36 14.33 -8.77 -1.67
CA ARG A 36 14.18 -7.42 -1.12
C ARG A 36 12.81 -7.27 -0.48
N ASP A 37 12.59 -6.16 0.24
CA ASP A 37 11.27 -5.82 0.76
C ASP A 37 10.26 -5.67 -0.38
N LEU A 38 9.23 -6.51 -0.38
CA LEU A 38 8.15 -6.53 -1.38
C LEU A 38 8.66 -6.45 -2.84
N GLY A 39 9.68 -7.23 -3.18
CA GLY A 39 10.23 -7.20 -4.53
C GLY A 39 10.87 -8.52 -4.97
N ILE A 40 10.94 -8.69 -6.29
CA ILE A 40 11.59 -9.82 -6.96
C ILE A 40 12.73 -9.26 -7.81
N ASP A 41 13.97 -9.64 -7.54
CA ASP A 41 15.08 -9.51 -8.48
C ASP A 41 14.97 -10.58 -9.60
N PRO A 42 14.76 -10.19 -10.87
CA PRO A 42 14.63 -11.14 -11.97
C PRO A 42 15.90 -11.98 -12.16
N SER A 43 17.09 -11.39 -11.99
CA SER A 43 18.37 -12.07 -12.23
C SER A 43 18.65 -13.22 -11.26
N SER A 44 18.02 -13.18 -10.08
CA SER A 44 18.13 -14.19 -9.02
C SER A 44 16.98 -15.22 -9.03
N SER A 45 15.98 -15.01 -9.90
CA SER A 45 14.79 -15.86 -9.98
C SER A 45 14.95 -16.98 -11.02
N PRO A 46 14.42 -18.20 -10.80
CA PRO A 46 14.66 -19.34 -11.70
C PRO A 46 14.20 -19.16 -13.16
N GLN A 47 13.27 -18.23 -13.43
CA GLN A 47 12.70 -17.99 -14.75
C GLN A 47 12.64 -16.50 -15.11
N ASN A 48 13.48 -15.67 -14.48
CA ASN A 48 13.48 -14.21 -14.67
C ASN A 48 12.14 -13.53 -14.35
N TYR A 49 11.39 -14.08 -13.38
CA TYR A 49 10.15 -13.50 -12.89
C TYR A 49 10.37 -12.09 -12.34
N THR A 50 9.39 -11.23 -12.60
CA THR A 50 9.36 -9.83 -12.17
C THR A 50 8.24 -9.60 -11.16
N MET A 51 8.20 -8.39 -10.57
CA MET A 51 7.06 -7.98 -9.75
C MET A 51 5.78 -7.76 -10.56
N VAL A 52 5.88 -7.46 -11.86
CA VAL A 52 4.73 -7.45 -12.77
C VAL A 52 4.15 -8.85 -12.89
N ASP A 53 4.98 -9.87 -13.14
CA ASP A 53 4.52 -11.26 -13.27
C ASP A 53 3.82 -11.74 -12.00
N PHE A 54 4.43 -11.49 -10.83
CA PHE A 54 3.83 -11.80 -9.54
C PHE A 54 2.48 -11.10 -9.34
N ARG A 55 2.41 -9.80 -9.63
CA ARG A 55 1.17 -9.03 -9.50
C ARG A 55 0.07 -9.56 -10.42
N LEU A 56 0.39 -9.81 -11.69
CA LEU A 56 -0.58 -10.32 -12.67
C LEU A 56 -1.07 -11.73 -12.31
N PHE A 57 -0.17 -12.59 -11.84
CA PHE A 57 -0.54 -13.90 -11.30
C PHE A 57 -1.51 -13.80 -10.12
N VAL A 58 -1.22 -12.91 -9.15
CA VAL A 58 -2.12 -12.69 -8.00
C VAL A 58 -3.48 -12.18 -8.48
N ARG A 59 -3.52 -11.23 -9.41
CA ARG A 59 -4.78 -10.71 -9.98
C ARG A 59 -5.59 -11.80 -10.68
N GLU A 60 -4.93 -12.64 -11.48
CA GLU A 60 -5.55 -13.77 -12.17
C GLU A 60 -6.14 -14.79 -11.19
N ALA A 61 -5.44 -15.05 -10.07
CA ALA A 61 -5.92 -15.96 -9.04
C ALA A 61 -7.26 -15.53 -8.43
N TYR A 62 -7.55 -14.23 -8.37
CA TYR A 62 -8.84 -13.69 -7.93
C TYR A 62 -9.82 -13.43 -9.08
N GLY A 63 -9.49 -13.81 -10.31
CA GLY A 63 -10.34 -13.62 -11.48
C GLY A 63 -10.56 -12.14 -11.82
N LEU A 64 -9.55 -11.29 -11.56
CA LEU A 64 -9.58 -9.89 -11.95
C LEU A 64 -9.29 -9.72 -13.45
N PRO A 65 -9.65 -8.55 -14.05
CA PRO A 65 -9.39 -8.27 -15.45
C PRO A 65 -7.91 -8.42 -15.85
N ALA A 66 -7.70 -8.83 -17.11
CA ALA A 66 -6.39 -9.04 -17.71
C ALA A 66 -5.55 -7.75 -17.76
N ALA A 67 -4.24 -7.89 -18.00
CA ALA A 67 -3.27 -6.81 -17.90
C ALA A 67 -3.51 -5.67 -18.90
N GLU A 68 -4.14 -5.98 -20.03
CA GLU A 68 -4.45 -5.08 -21.14
C GLU A 68 -5.67 -4.21 -20.87
N VAL A 69 -6.44 -4.51 -19.81
CA VAL A 69 -7.59 -3.70 -19.43
C VAL A 69 -7.09 -2.48 -18.66
N ASP A 70 -7.32 -1.30 -19.24
CA ASP A 70 -6.99 0.00 -18.65
C ASP A 70 -7.62 0.19 -17.25
N ILE A 71 -7.12 1.19 -16.53
CA ILE A 71 -7.70 1.66 -15.28
C ILE A 71 -9.21 1.97 -15.44
N PRO A 72 -10.02 1.84 -14.36
CA PRO A 72 -11.47 2.02 -14.42
C PRO A 72 -11.93 3.38 -14.98
N TYR A 73 -11.23 4.45 -14.63
CA TYR A 73 -11.58 5.80 -15.06
C TYR A 73 -11.39 5.96 -16.56
N LYS A 74 -12.43 6.51 -17.18
CA LYS A 74 -12.44 6.97 -18.56
C LYS A 74 -13.25 8.25 -18.56
N ALA A 75 -12.63 9.33 -19.05
CA ALA A 75 -13.31 10.59 -19.26
C ALA A 75 -14.57 10.34 -20.08
N ASP A 76 -15.71 10.74 -19.53
CA ASP A 76 -17.00 10.55 -20.16
C ASP A 76 -17.50 11.90 -20.67
N LYS A 77 -17.81 11.98 -21.96
CA LYS A 77 -18.33 13.22 -22.55
C LYS A 77 -19.79 13.47 -22.16
N ASP A 78 -20.51 12.40 -21.85
CA ASP A 78 -21.92 12.44 -21.48
C ASP A 78 -22.10 12.59 -19.96
N ASP A 79 -21.05 12.30 -19.18
CA ASP A 79 -20.96 12.54 -17.73
C ASP A 79 -19.66 13.30 -17.37
N PRO A 80 -19.63 14.63 -17.58
CA PRO A 80 -18.46 15.46 -17.28
C PRO A 80 -18.16 15.55 -15.78
N ASP A 81 -19.09 15.14 -14.92
CA ASP A 81 -18.94 15.13 -13.46
C ASP A 81 -18.34 13.80 -12.94
N LYS A 82 -18.12 12.82 -13.83
CA LYS A 82 -17.49 11.55 -13.48
C LYS A 82 -16.09 11.78 -12.92
N LYS A 83 -15.85 11.28 -11.71
CA LYS A 83 -14.56 11.41 -11.00
C LYS A 83 -13.76 10.10 -11.02
N PRO A 84 -12.42 10.16 -11.08
CA PRO A 84 -11.60 9.00 -10.75
C PRO A 84 -11.80 8.56 -9.30
N ARG A 85 -11.70 7.26 -9.05
CA ARG A 85 -11.96 6.66 -7.73
C ARG A 85 -10.65 6.45 -6.98
N ILE A 86 -10.56 7.00 -5.77
CA ILE A 86 -9.42 6.78 -4.87
C ILE A 86 -9.84 6.00 -3.64
N MET A 87 -9.17 4.87 -3.39
CA MET A 87 -9.32 4.14 -2.15
C MET A 87 -8.47 4.78 -1.06
N LEU A 88 -9.10 5.27 0.01
CA LEU A 88 -8.42 5.71 1.22
C LEU A 88 -8.33 4.56 2.22
N ILE A 89 -7.12 4.07 2.46
CA ILE A 89 -6.82 3.08 3.49
C ILE A 89 -6.83 3.76 4.86
N ASP A 90 -7.97 3.66 5.53
CA ASP A 90 -8.18 4.19 6.88
C ASP A 90 -7.85 3.11 7.91
N ARG A 91 -6.86 3.38 8.77
CA ARG A 91 -6.32 2.38 9.71
C ARG A 91 -6.95 2.58 11.08
N GLY A 92 -7.45 1.51 11.70
CA GLY A 92 -8.01 1.61 13.05
C GLY A 92 -7.00 1.72 14.21
N LYS A 93 -5.72 1.29 14.05
CA LYS A 93 -4.79 1.09 15.19
C LYS A 93 -3.61 2.06 15.31
N SER A 94 -2.77 2.18 14.28
CA SER A 94 -1.53 2.99 14.32
C SER A 94 -1.26 3.65 12.98
N ARG A 95 -0.53 4.78 12.97
CA ARG A 95 -0.25 5.58 11.77
C ARG A 95 -1.55 5.95 11.05
N ARG A 96 -2.50 6.46 11.83
CA ARG A 96 -3.86 6.78 11.39
C ARG A 96 -3.94 8.24 10.97
N PHE A 97 -4.93 8.57 10.13
CA PHE A 97 -5.29 9.96 9.93
C PHE A 97 -6.19 10.43 11.08
N VAL A 98 -5.73 11.41 11.85
CA VAL A 98 -6.52 12.00 12.94
C VAL A 98 -7.67 12.85 12.38
N ASN A 99 -7.42 13.52 11.25
CA ASN A 99 -8.37 14.41 10.58
C ASN A 99 -9.00 13.77 9.33
N VAL A 100 -9.37 12.48 9.39
CA VAL A 100 -9.87 11.71 8.23
C VAL A 100 -11.05 12.38 7.51
N ALA A 101 -11.97 13.03 8.23
CA ALA A 101 -13.08 13.75 7.61
C ALA A 101 -12.60 14.90 6.69
N HIS A 102 -11.57 15.65 7.11
CA HIS A 102 -10.97 16.70 6.30
C HIS A 102 -10.16 16.12 5.14
N VAL A 103 -9.54 14.96 5.31
CA VAL A 103 -8.84 14.26 4.22
C VAL A 103 -9.83 13.84 3.14
N VAL A 104 -10.95 13.21 3.51
CA VAL A 104 -12.02 12.82 2.58
C VAL A 104 -12.58 14.03 1.85
N GLN A 105 -12.90 15.12 2.57
CA GLN A 105 -13.38 16.35 1.96
C GLN A 105 -12.37 16.96 0.99
N GLY A 106 -11.08 16.96 1.34
CA GLY A 106 -10.03 17.46 0.47
C GLY A 106 -9.86 16.60 -0.79
N LEU A 107 -9.89 15.27 -0.67
CA LEU A 107 -9.84 14.37 -1.83
C LEU A 107 -11.02 14.61 -2.78
N ASP A 108 -12.23 14.75 -2.25
CA ASP A 108 -13.43 15.07 -3.06
C ASP A 108 -13.32 16.42 -3.76
N TRP A 109 -12.81 17.44 -3.04
CA TRP A 109 -12.55 18.78 -3.58
C TRP A 109 -11.52 18.78 -4.71
N PHE A 110 -10.48 17.95 -4.61
CA PHE A 110 -9.48 17.77 -5.67
C PHE A 110 -10.01 16.95 -6.86
N GLY A 111 -11.23 16.40 -6.78
CA GLY A 111 -11.88 15.75 -7.91
C GLY A 111 -11.88 14.22 -7.86
N PHE A 112 -11.68 13.61 -6.69
CA PHE A 112 -11.83 12.15 -6.54
C PHE A 112 -13.19 11.73 -5.98
N GLU A 113 -13.72 10.61 -6.44
CA GLU A 113 -14.71 9.85 -5.66
C GLU A 113 -13.95 9.01 -4.62
N VAL A 114 -14.23 9.22 -3.34
CA VAL A 114 -13.47 8.58 -2.25
C VAL A 114 -14.14 7.30 -1.78
N VAL A 115 -13.40 6.20 -1.85
CA VAL A 115 -13.78 4.90 -1.27
C VAL A 115 -12.98 4.68 0.00
N LYS A 116 -13.61 4.81 1.17
CA LYS A 116 -12.92 4.51 2.44
C LYS A 116 -12.95 3.01 2.71
N ALA A 117 -11.81 2.43 3.09
CA ALA A 117 -11.75 1.04 3.49
C ALA A 117 -10.83 0.84 4.70
N ASP A 118 -11.21 -0.07 5.61
CA ASP A 118 -10.31 -0.63 6.63
C ASP A 118 -10.06 -2.11 6.29
N PRO A 119 -8.86 -2.46 5.77
CA PRO A 119 -8.54 -3.82 5.35
C PRO A 119 -8.64 -4.89 6.45
N LYS A 120 -8.80 -4.51 7.73
CA LYS A 120 -8.96 -5.45 8.85
C LYS A 120 -10.41 -5.68 9.26
N ILE A 121 -11.34 -4.85 8.82
CA ILE A 121 -12.75 -4.87 9.26
C ILE A 121 -13.66 -5.39 8.15
N ASP A 122 -13.33 -5.17 6.88
CA ASP A 122 -14.14 -5.62 5.74
C ASP A 122 -14.01 -7.15 5.55
N SER A 123 -15.07 -7.86 5.91
CA SER A 123 -15.08 -9.30 6.23
C SER A 123 -15.02 -10.26 5.04
N ASN A 124 -14.91 -9.77 3.80
CA ASN A 124 -14.78 -10.61 2.62
C ASN A 124 -13.61 -10.14 1.75
N LEU A 125 -12.54 -10.94 1.72
CA LEU A 125 -11.33 -10.65 0.95
C LEU A 125 -11.63 -10.52 -0.55
N ASP A 126 -12.51 -11.34 -1.12
CA ASP A 126 -12.81 -11.32 -2.55
C ASP A 126 -13.55 -10.02 -2.93
N GLU A 127 -14.47 -9.56 -2.08
CA GLU A 127 -15.14 -8.26 -2.25
C GLU A 127 -14.14 -7.11 -2.15
N PHE A 128 -13.26 -7.16 -1.14
CA PHE A 128 -12.23 -6.14 -0.96
C PHE A 128 -11.27 -6.08 -2.16
N VAL A 129 -10.85 -7.22 -2.70
CA VAL A 129 -9.99 -7.30 -3.89
C VAL A 129 -10.69 -6.68 -5.11
N ARG A 130 -11.98 -6.96 -5.31
CA ARG A 130 -12.77 -6.32 -6.38
C ARG A 130 -12.95 -4.83 -6.17
N LEU A 131 -13.09 -4.39 -4.92
CA LEU A 131 -13.17 -2.97 -4.58
C LEU A 131 -11.87 -2.24 -4.93
N VAL A 132 -10.71 -2.84 -4.63
CA VAL A 132 -9.41 -2.26 -5.02
C VAL A 132 -9.28 -2.22 -6.55
N ASP A 133 -9.62 -3.28 -7.29
CA ASP A 133 -9.57 -3.28 -8.77
C ASP A 133 -10.46 -2.21 -9.40
N SER A 134 -11.54 -1.85 -8.72
CA SER A 134 -12.49 -0.82 -9.17
C SER A 134 -12.04 0.62 -8.90
N CYS A 135 -10.88 0.81 -8.27
CA CYS A 135 -10.28 2.13 -8.01
C CYS A 135 -9.13 2.43 -8.96
N ASP A 136 -8.94 3.72 -9.27
CA ASP A 136 -7.85 4.24 -10.11
C ASP A 136 -6.59 4.50 -9.30
N ALA A 137 -6.78 4.81 -8.01
CA ALA A 137 -5.72 5.07 -7.08
C ALA A 137 -5.99 4.43 -5.71
N ILE A 138 -4.91 4.12 -4.99
CA ILE A 138 -4.93 3.78 -3.57
C ILE A 138 -4.08 4.80 -2.81
N MET A 139 -4.62 5.33 -1.72
CA MET A 139 -3.94 6.24 -0.80
C MET A 139 -3.85 5.61 0.57
N GLY A 140 -2.66 5.66 1.16
CA GLY A 140 -2.48 5.13 2.51
C GLY A 140 -1.18 5.59 3.15
N VAL A 141 -1.19 5.55 4.47
CA VAL A 141 0.02 5.76 5.27
C VAL A 141 0.92 4.54 5.17
N HIS A 142 2.22 4.76 4.97
CA HIS A 142 3.28 3.75 4.93
C HIS A 142 3.00 2.61 5.90
N GLY A 143 2.85 1.39 5.37
CA GLY A 143 2.56 0.18 6.13
C GLY A 143 1.77 -0.85 5.32
N ALA A 144 1.53 -2.00 5.96
CA ALA A 144 1.01 -3.20 5.29
C ALA A 144 -0.29 -2.98 4.49
N GLY A 145 -1.13 -2.00 4.84
CA GLY A 145 -2.32 -1.68 4.05
C GLY A 145 -2.02 -1.31 2.59
N LEU A 146 -0.85 -0.75 2.30
CA LEU A 146 -0.42 -0.42 0.93
C LEU A 146 -0.06 -1.64 0.09
N THR A 147 0.15 -2.83 0.66
CA THR A 147 0.42 -4.04 -0.14
C THR A 147 -0.77 -4.43 -1.01
N ASN A 148 -1.97 -3.93 -0.68
CA ASN A 148 -3.17 -4.09 -1.50
C ASN A 148 -3.04 -3.43 -2.89
N MET A 149 -2.02 -2.60 -3.13
CA MET A 149 -1.69 -2.10 -4.47
C MET A 149 -1.50 -3.22 -5.50
N VAL A 150 -1.18 -4.46 -5.07
CA VAL A 150 -1.12 -5.63 -5.95
C VAL A 150 -2.45 -5.87 -6.71
N PHE A 151 -3.57 -5.42 -6.17
CA PHE A 151 -4.89 -5.57 -6.78
C PHE A 151 -5.32 -4.40 -7.68
N LEU A 152 -4.57 -3.28 -7.71
CA LEU A 152 -4.83 -2.20 -8.69
C LEU A 152 -4.61 -2.70 -10.12
N ARG A 153 -5.22 -2.03 -11.11
CA ARG A 153 -4.92 -2.22 -12.54
C ARG A 153 -3.60 -1.59 -12.92
N SER A 154 -3.03 -2.04 -14.03
CA SER A 154 -1.72 -1.56 -14.48
C SER A 154 -1.82 -0.08 -14.82
N GLY A 155 -0.82 0.71 -14.42
CA GLY A 155 -0.90 2.17 -14.50
C GLY A 155 -1.70 2.85 -13.38
N GLY A 156 -2.40 2.10 -12.51
CA GLY A 156 -3.06 2.67 -11.32
C GLY A 156 -2.06 3.35 -10.37
N VAL A 157 -2.55 4.28 -9.55
CA VAL A 157 -1.69 5.17 -8.76
C VAL A 157 -1.62 4.76 -7.29
N VAL A 158 -0.41 4.68 -6.76
CA VAL A 158 -0.16 4.50 -5.32
C VAL A 158 0.26 5.84 -4.72
N VAL A 159 -0.63 6.43 -3.92
CA VAL A 159 -0.39 7.65 -3.16
C VAL A 159 0.09 7.28 -1.76
N HIS A 160 1.41 7.34 -1.60
CA HIS A 160 2.14 6.86 -0.43
C HIS A 160 2.40 8.01 0.55
N ILE A 161 1.65 8.04 1.67
CA ILE A 161 1.89 9.01 2.74
C ILE A 161 2.97 8.46 3.67
N VAL A 162 4.10 9.14 3.73
CA VAL A 162 5.29 8.74 4.49
C VAL A 162 5.31 9.49 5.83
N PRO A 163 5.17 8.78 6.97
CA PRO A 163 5.31 9.34 8.30
C PRO A 163 6.65 10.05 8.51
N TYR A 164 6.68 10.97 9.47
CA TYR A 164 7.89 11.67 9.84
C TYR A 164 8.95 10.68 10.34
N GLY A 165 10.23 10.94 10.01
CA GLY A 165 11.37 10.16 10.50
C GLY A 165 11.68 8.86 9.73
N ILE A 166 10.87 8.45 8.74
CA ILE A 166 11.08 7.18 8.01
C ILE A 166 11.30 7.33 6.49
N LYS A 167 11.47 8.55 5.98
CA LYS A 167 11.68 8.78 4.54
C LYS A 167 12.85 7.97 3.96
N PHE A 168 13.91 7.79 4.75
CA PHE A 168 15.13 7.07 4.32
C PHE A 168 14.90 5.63 3.85
N MET A 169 13.81 5.00 4.27
CA MET A 169 13.45 3.61 3.92
C MET A 169 12.18 3.54 3.07
N ALA A 170 11.40 4.62 2.98
CA ALA A 170 10.05 4.59 2.44
C ALA A 170 9.97 4.07 0.99
N ASP A 171 10.88 4.52 0.12
CA ASP A 171 10.90 4.11 -1.28
C ASP A 171 11.15 2.60 -1.44
N GLY A 172 12.07 2.03 -0.66
CA GLY A 172 12.41 0.60 -0.74
C GLY A 172 11.24 -0.33 -0.41
N PHE A 173 10.33 0.07 0.48
CA PHE A 173 9.18 -0.75 0.89
C PHE A 173 7.96 -0.65 -0.03
N TYR A 174 7.70 0.53 -0.62
CA TYR A 174 6.46 0.75 -1.39
C TYR A 174 6.65 1.56 -2.67
N GLY A 175 7.63 2.46 -2.75
CA GLY A 175 7.86 3.27 -3.95
C GLY A 175 8.43 2.45 -5.11
N ALA A 176 9.60 1.84 -4.90
CA ALA A 176 10.21 0.93 -5.87
C ALA A 176 9.31 -0.29 -6.15
N PRO A 177 8.71 -0.96 -5.14
CA PRO A 177 7.73 -2.01 -5.40
C PRO A 177 6.54 -1.61 -6.26
N ALA A 178 5.94 -0.43 -6.05
CA ALA A 178 4.84 0.04 -6.89
C ALA A 178 5.28 0.20 -8.36
N ARG A 179 6.44 0.83 -8.60
CA ARG A 179 6.98 1.01 -9.96
C ARG A 179 7.33 -0.34 -10.61
N ASP A 180 7.93 -1.25 -9.86
CA ASP A 180 8.29 -2.59 -10.33
C ASP A 180 7.06 -3.47 -10.62
N MET A 181 5.90 -3.15 -10.02
CA MET A 181 4.60 -3.76 -10.31
C MET A 181 3.89 -3.15 -11.54
N GLY A 182 4.49 -2.16 -12.20
CA GLY A 182 3.89 -1.43 -13.32
C GLY A 182 2.80 -0.43 -12.87
N LEU A 183 2.89 0.07 -11.65
CA LEU A 183 2.01 1.10 -11.10
C LEU A 183 2.70 2.47 -11.11
N ARG A 184 1.90 3.53 -11.04
CA ARG A 184 2.39 4.88 -10.80
C ARG A 184 2.53 5.10 -9.30
N HIS A 185 3.48 5.94 -8.89
CA HIS A 185 3.77 6.18 -7.48
C HIS A 185 3.91 7.67 -7.22
N VAL A 186 3.19 8.14 -6.20
CA VAL A 186 3.26 9.50 -5.69
C VAL A 186 3.63 9.42 -4.21
N GLU A 187 4.78 9.96 -3.84
CA GLU A 187 5.20 10.06 -2.45
C GLU A 187 4.79 11.42 -1.86
N TYR A 188 4.28 11.40 -0.63
CA TYR A 188 4.16 12.58 0.20
C TYR A 188 4.76 12.32 1.59
N SER A 189 5.90 12.93 1.88
CA SER A 189 6.50 12.90 3.22
C SER A 189 5.92 14.01 4.09
N ILE A 190 5.37 13.63 5.24
CA ILE A 190 4.79 14.59 6.17
C ILE A 190 5.89 15.40 6.89
N SER A 191 5.53 16.59 7.37
CA SER A 191 6.41 17.42 8.18
C SER A 191 6.19 17.13 9.67
N PRO A 192 7.06 17.63 10.57
CA PRO A 192 6.82 17.52 12.02
C PRO A 192 5.45 18.05 12.44
N GLU A 193 4.96 19.12 11.83
CA GLU A 193 3.68 19.77 12.15
C GLU A 193 2.45 18.91 11.84
N GLU A 194 2.60 17.94 10.94
CA GLU A 194 1.55 16.97 10.62
C GLU A 194 1.70 15.66 11.42
N SER A 195 2.72 15.57 12.27
CA SER A 195 2.95 14.43 13.14
C SER A 195 2.41 14.71 14.53
N THR A 196 1.63 13.78 15.10
CA THR A 196 1.22 13.88 16.51
C THR A 196 2.40 13.80 17.48
N LEU A 197 3.59 13.40 17.02
CA LEU A 197 4.81 13.43 17.81
C LEU A 197 5.20 14.86 18.21
N LEU A 198 4.92 15.87 17.38
CA LEU A 198 5.29 17.24 17.69
C LEU A 198 4.53 17.76 18.92
N GLU A 199 3.21 17.55 18.96
CA GLU A 199 2.40 17.91 20.13
C GLU A 199 2.86 17.15 21.38
N LYS A 200 3.21 15.88 21.23
CA LYS A 200 3.59 15.01 22.35
C LYS A 200 4.95 15.33 22.96
N TYR A 201 5.94 15.67 22.13
CA TYR A 201 7.33 15.79 22.55
C TYR A 201 7.88 17.23 22.48
N GLY A 202 7.27 18.09 21.67
CA GLY A 202 7.75 19.45 21.41
C GLY A 202 8.97 19.52 20.49
N TRP A 203 9.23 20.72 19.98
CA TRP A 203 10.29 20.99 18.99
C TRP A 203 11.70 20.62 19.46
N ASN A 204 11.99 20.74 20.76
CA ASN A 204 13.34 20.56 21.29
C ASN A 204 13.69 19.09 21.61
N HIS A 205 12.73 18.17 21.46
CA HIS A 205 12.96 16.76 21.77
C HIS A 205 13.60 16.03 20.60
N THR A 206 14.52 15.10 20.87
CA THR A 206 15.32 14.35 19.87
C THR A 206 14.49 13.69 18.79
N VAL A 207 13.31 13.18 19.14
CA VAL A 207 12.36 12.57 18.19
C VAL A 207 11.93 13.53 17.07
N ILE A 208 11.95 14.84 17.31
CA ILE A 208 11.56 15.88 16.36
C ILE A 208 12.78 16.62 15.79
N ASN A 209 13.73 17.05 16.61
CA ASN A 209 14.85 17.86 16.11
C ASN A 209 16.03 17.05 15.57
N ASP A 210 16.15 15.77 15.89
CA ASP A 210 17.25 14.91 15.43
C ASP A 210 16.79 13.44 15.21
N PRO A 211 16.01 13.17 14.15
CA PRO A 211 15.60 11.80 13.80
C PRO A 211 16.77 10.86 13.50
N GLU A 212 17.93 11.41 13.14
CA GLU A 212 19.13 10.63 12.86
C GLU A 212 19.68 9.96 14.11
N THR A 213 19.62 10.64 15.26
CA THR A 213 19.96 10.02 16.55
C THR A 213 18.99 8.89 16.91
N ILE A 214 17.68 9.04 16.64
CA ILE A 214 16.72 7.94 16.82
C ILE A 214 17.05 6.75 15.92
N ARG A 215 17.42 7.02 14.66
CA ARG A 215 17.81 5.99 13.68
C ARG A 215 19.07 5.24 14.10
N LYS A 216 20.09 5.94 14.59
CA LYS A 216 21.32 5.34 15.15
C LYS A 216 21.04 4.49 16.39
N GLY A 217 19.95 4.78 17.10
CA GLY A 217 19.45 3.97 18.21
C GLY A 217 18.84 2.61 17.80
N GLY A 218 18.78 2.30 16.51
CA GLY A 218 18.36 1.00 15.99
C GLY A 218 16.87 0.92 15.60
N TRP A 219 16.51 -0.20 14.96
CA TRP A 219 15.17 -0.42 14.42
C TRP A 219 14.06 -0.34 15.47
N GLU A 220 14.31 -0.85 16.68
CA GLU A 220 13.32 -0.82 17.77
C GLU A 220 12.88 0.61 18.10
N LYS A 221 13.82 1.57 18.09
CA LYS A 221 13.53 2.98 18.35
C LYS A 221 12.74 3.61 17.21
N VAL A 222 13.11 3.33 15.96
CA VAL A 222 12.36 3.78 14.78
C VAL A 222 10.93 3.22 14.81
N ALA A 223 10.79 1.93 15.09
CA ALA A 223 9.49 1.25 15.17
C ALA A 223 8.63 1.79 16.32
N GLU A 224 9.24 2.06 17.48
CA GLU A 224 8.58 2.64 18.64
C GLU A 224 8.03 4.04 18.33
N PHE A 225 8.90 4.97 17.92
CA PHE A 225 8.52 6.37 17.79
C PHE A 225 7.78 6.67 16.49
N TYR A 226 8.36 6.31 15.35
CA TYR A 226 7.85 6.75 14.06
C TYR A 226 6.79 5.81 13.47
N MET A 227 6.77 4.53 13.84
CA MET A 227 5.82 3.56 13.28
C MET A 227 4.63 3.23 14.19
N SER A 228 4.79 3.39 15.51
CA SER A 228 3.78 2.95 16.49
C SER A 228 3.14 4.10 17.26
N LYS A 229 3.94 5.09 17.71
CA LYS A 229 3.46 6.23 18.53
C LYS A 229 3.02 7.45 17.73
N GLN A 230 3.13 7.40 16.41
CA GLN A 230 2.81 8.49 15.51
C GLN A 230 1.50 8.23 14.77
N ASP A 231 0.63 9.23 14.79
CA ASP A 231 -0.52 9.39 13.91
C ASP A 231 -0.32 10.69 13.09
N ILE A 232 -1.14 10.88 12.06
CA ILE A 232 -0.96 11.93 11.04
C ILE A 232 -2.14 12.91 11.08
N VAL A 233 -1.83 14.20 11.13
CA VAL A 233 -2.77 15.30 10.88
C VAL A 233 -2.42 15.88 9.51
N LEU A 234 -3.03 15.34 8.45
CA LEU A 234 -2.61 15.66 7.09
C LEU A 234 -3.05 17.07 6.68
N ASN A 235 -2.11 17.89 6.21
CA ASN A 235 -2.36 19.23 5.71
C ASN A 235 -2.74 19.17 4.23
N MET A 236 -4.03 19.25 3.93
CA MET A 236 -4.54 19.14 2.56
C MET A 236 -4.03 20.24 1.62
N THR A 237 -3.75 21.44 2.13
CA THR A 237 -3.18 22.52 1.32
C THR A 237 -1.77 22.17 0.85
N ARG A 238 -0.94 21.64 1.75
CA ARG A 238 0.44 21.25 1.41
C ARG A 238 0.49 19.95 0.62
N PHE A 239 -0.50 19.07 0.79
CA PHE A 239 -0.63 17.82 0.07
C PHE A 239 -1.22 17.98 -1.34
N GLY A 240 -1.92 19.09 -1.62
CA GLY A 240 -2.57 19.36 -2.91
C GLY A 240 -1.72 19.10 -4.16
N PRO A 241 -0.44 19.55 -4.23
CA PRO A 241 0.42 19.26 -5.39
C PRO A 241 0.62 17.76 -5.66
N SER A 242 0.69 16.93 -4.62
CA SER A 242 0.78 15.47 -4.77
C SER A 242 -0.51 14.88 -5.33
N LEU A 243 -1.68 15.43 -4.95
CA LEU A 243 -2.97 15.01 -5.50
C LEU A 243 -3.11 15.38 -6.97
N LEU A 244 -2.64 16.56 -7.37
CA LEU A 244 -2.64 16.96 -8.78
C LEU A 244 -1.75 16.03 -9.63
N ASN A 245 -0.58 15.65 -9.13
CA ASN A 245 0.28 14.65 -9.79
C ASN A 245 -0.41 13.28 -9.88
N ALA A 246 -1.15 12.87 -8.85
CA ALA A 246 -1.93 11.63 -8.90
C ALA A 246 -3.02 11.69 -9.98
N ILE A 247 -3.70 12.82 -10.15
CA ILE A 247 -4.71 13.03 -11.21
C ILE A 247 -4.05 13.03 -12.59
N GLU A 248 -2.90 13.68 -12.75
CA GLU A 248 -2.15 13.70 -14.01
C GLU A 248 -1.76 12.29 -14.48
N PHE A 249 -1.50 11.35 -13.55
CA PHE A 249 -1.26 9.95 -13.91
C PHE A 249 -2.51 9.20 -14.38
N ILE A 250 -3.71 9.66 -14.01
CA ILE A 250 -4.99 8.99 -14.29
C ILE A 250 -5.64 9.53 -15.57
N MET A 251 -5.43 10.81 -15.88
CA MET A 251 -5.97 11.50 -17.06
C MET A 251 -5.17 11.22 -18.33
#